data_AF-A0A563DBS6-F1
#
_entry.id   AF-A0A563DBS6-F1
#
_cell.length_a   1.000
_cell.length_b   1.000
_cell.length_c   1.000
_cell.angle_alpha   90.00
_cell.angle_beta   90.00
_cell.angle_gamma   90.00
#
_symmetry.space_group_name_H-M   'P 1'
#
loop_
_entity.id
_entity.type
_entity.pdbx_description
1 polymer ?
#
loop_
_entity_poly.entity_id
_entity_poly.type
_entity_poly.pdbx_seq_one_letter_code
_entity_poly.pdbx_strand_id
1 'polypeptide(L)' 'MRLFEHPMTIVIILVVVLLLFGGKKIPELMRGLGTGLREFKDATKKDEEVKNKDSNSTKDEL' A
#
# COMPACT_ATOMS: atom_id res chain seq x y z
N MET A 1 8.94 24.39 -21.27
CA MET A 1 8.47 23.18 -20.56
C MET A 1 8.85 21.93 -21.35
N ARG A 2 10.14 21.56 -21.37
CA ARG A 2 10.66 20.37 -22.10
C ARG A 2 11.28 19.33 -21.15
N LEU A 3 11.07 19.49 -19.85
CA LEU A 3 11.69 18.66 -18.80
C LEU A 3 11.05 17.25 -18.70
N PHE A 4 9.87 17.06 -19.28
CA PHE A 4 9.10 15.81 -19.21
C PHE A 4 9.42 14.80 -20.33
N GLU A 5 10.19 15.17 -21.37
CA GLU A 5 10.48 14.27 -22.50
C GLU A 5 11.70 13.35 -22.28
N HIS A 6 12.47 13.58 -21.22
CA HIS A 6 13.64 12.78 -20.92
C HIS A 6 13.38 11.79 -19.80
N PRO A 7 13.03 10.52 -20.11
CA PRO A 7 12.91 9.46 -19.11
C PRO A 7 14.23 9.25 -18.33
N MET A 8 15.36 9.66 -18.90
CA MET A 8 16.68 9.64 -18.24
C MET A 8 16.73 10.47 -16.96
N THR A 9 15.95 11.56 -16.86
CA THR A 9 15.92 12.41 -15.66
C THR A 9 15.39 11.64 -14.44
N ILE A 10 14.37 10.81 -14.66
CA ILE A 10 13.78 9.97 -13.61
C ILE A 10 14.79 8.92 -13.14
N VAL A 11 15.57 8.34 -14.07
CA VAL A 11 16.63 7.38 -13.74
C VAL A 11 17.73 8.04 -12.91
N ILE A 12 18.17 9.24 -13.27
CA ILE A 12 19.19 9.99 -12.51
C ILE A 12 18.70 10.29 -11.09
N ILE A 13 17.46 10.74 -10.93
CA ILE A 13 16.88 11.01 -9.61
C ILE A 13 16.82 9.72 -8.78
N LEU A 14 16.40 8.59 -9.37
CA LEU A 14 16.41 7.31 -8.68
C LEU A 14 17.81 6.89 -8.23
N VAL A 15 18.83 7.08 -9.08
CA VAL A 15 20.23 6.79 -8.74
C VAL A 15 20.71 7.67 -7.59
N VAL A 16 20.42 8.98 -7.60
CA VAL A 16 20.80 9.89 -6.50
C VAL A 16 20.11 9.48 -5.19
N VAL A 17 18.82 9.18 -5.22
CA VAL A 17 18.08 8.68 -4.05
C VAL A 17 18.68 7.35 -3.56
N LEU A 18 19.02 6.44 -4.48
CA LEU A 18 19.68 5.17 -4.16
C LEU A 18 21.07 5.35 -3.54
N LEU A 19 21.82 6.38 -3.93
CA LEU A 19 23.13 6.68 -3.34
C LEU A 19 23.01 7.31 -1.94
N LEU A 20 22.04 8.20 -1.73
CA LEU A 20 21.81 8.85 -0.43
C LEU A 20 21.23 7.90 0.61
N PHE A 21 20.22 7.12 0.22
CA PHE A 21 19.54 6.19 1.14
C PHE A 21 20.16 4.79 1.11
N GLY A 22 20.93 4.44 0.08
CA GLY A 22 21.46 3.10 -0.13
C GLY A 22 20.41 2.13 -0.69
N GLY A 23 20.84 1.21 -1.56
CA GLY A 23 19.96 0.20 -2.18
C GLY A 23 19.20 -0.72 -1.22
N LYS A 24 19.60 -0.78 0.05
CA LYS A 24 18.96 -1.61 1.08
C LYS A 24 17.80 -0.90 1.81
N LYS A 25 17.78 0.44 1.86
CA LYS A 25 16.76 1.16 2.66
C LYS A 25 15.39 1.23 1.98
N ILE A 26 15.34 1.40 0.66
CA ILE A 26 14.08 1.36 -0.10
C ILE A 26 13.32 0.02 0.11
N PRO A 27 13.94 -1.17 -0.09
CA PRO A 27 13.23 -2.44 0.11
C PRO A 27 12.89 -2.73 1.58
N GLU A 28 13.70 -2.25 2.54
CA GLU A 28 13.43 -2.36 3.98
C GLU A 28 12.17 -1.56 4.36
N LEU A 29 12.05 -0.32 3.87
CA LEU A 29 10.88 0.53 4.06
C LEU A 29 9.63 -0.01 3.35
N MET A 30 9.76 -0.49 2.11
CA MET A 30 8.64 -1.10 1.38
C MET A 30 8.12 -2.37 2.07
N ARG A 31 9.01 -3.19 2.64
CA ARG A 31 8.62 -4.36 3.44
C ARG A 31 7.86 -3.95 4.70
N GLY A 32 8.35 -2.97 5.45
CA GLY A 32 7.66 -2.45 6.64
C GLY A 32 6.28 -1.87 6.32
N LEU A 33 6.20 -1.01 5.30
CA LEU A 33 4.95 -0.41 4.85
C LEU A 33 3.96 -1.46 4.31
N GLY A 34 4.45 -2.44 3.54
CA GLY A 34 3.64 -3.51 2.97
C GLY A 34 3.02 -4.42 4.03
N THR A 35 3.79 -4.76 5.07
CA THR A 35 3.27 -5.52 6.21
C THR A 35 2.24 -4.71 6.99
N GLY A 36 2.52 -3.44 7.31
CA GLY A 36 1.57 -2.57 8.01
C GLY A 36 0.26 -2.34 7.25
N LEU A 37 0.33 -2.12 5.93
CA LEU A 37 -0.87 -1.98 5.10
C LEU A 37 -1.68 -3.27 5.01
N ARG A 38 -0.99 -4.44 5.00
CA ARG A 38 -1.65 -5.75 5.02
C ARG A 38 -2.38 -5.99 6.34
N GLU A 39 -1.72 -5.76 7.47
CA GLU A 39 -2.32 -5.91 8.80
C GLU A 39 -3.50 -4.95 9.00
N PHE A 40 -3.36 -3.70 8.54
CA PHE A 40 -4.44 -2.71 8.56
C PHE A 40 -5.66 -3.17 7.75
N LYS A 41 -5.43 -3.70 6.54
CA LYS A 41 -6.50 -4.23 5.68
C LYS A 41 -7.17 -5.45 6.31
N ASP A 42 -6.40 -6.34 6.92
CA ASP A 42 -6.90 -7.58 7.53
C ASP A 42 -7.73 -7.27 8.79
N ALA A 43 -7.31 -6.29 9.60
CA ALA A 43 -8.09 -5.80 10.74
C ALA A 43 -9.41 -5.16 10.29
N THR A 44 -9.35 -4.26 9.31
CA THR A 44 -10.55 -3.61 8.76
C THR A 44 -11.53 -4.62 8.17
N LYS A 45 -11.05 -5.63 7.44
CA LYS A 45 -11.90 -6.68 6.86
C LYS A 45 -12.64 -7.50 7.90
N LYS A 46 -12.01 -7.82 9.05
CA LYS A 46 -12.68 -8.55 10.12
C LYS A 46 -13.82 -7.74 10.73
N ASP A 47 -13.61 -6.44 10.93
CA ASP A 47 -14.66 -5.54 11.44
C ASP A 47 -15.83 -5.40 10.46
N GLU A 48 -15.54 -5.35 9.15
CA GLU A 48 -16.55 -5.33 8.09
C GLU A 48 -17.32 -6.67 7.97
N GLU A 49 -16.64 -7.82 8.17
CA GLU A 49 -17.27 -9.14 8.10
C GLU A 49 -18.20 -9.41 9.31
N VAL A 50 -17.83 -8.90 10.50
CA VAL A 50 -18.69 -8.95 11.69
C VAL A 50 -19.96 -8.13 11.48
N LYS A 51 -19.86 -6.92 10.89
CA LYS A 51 -21.04 -6.10 10.59
C LYS A 51 -21.98 -6.69 9.53
N ASN A 52 -21.48 -7.51 8.60
CA ASN A 52 -22.29 -8.05 7.51
C ASN A 52 -23.08 -9.30 7.93
N LYS A 53 -22.60 -10.07 8.92
CA LYS A 53 -23.32 -11.26 9.42
C LYS A 53 -24.59 -10.94 10.22
N ASP A 54 -24.71 -9.75 10.81
CA ASP A 54 -25.89 -9.34 11.56
C ASP A 54 -27.06 -8.85 10.68
N SER A 55 -26.84 -8.61 9.39
CA SER A 55 -27.89 -8.04 8.50
C SER A 55 -28.66 -9.07 7.66
N ASN A 56 -28.35 -10.37 7.73
CA ASN A 56 -28.97 -11.41 6.90
C ASN A 56 -29.74 -12.49 7.70
N SER A 57 -30.25 -12.17 8.89
CA SER A 57 -31.01 -13.12 9.72
C SER A 57 -32.42 -12.64 10.11
N THR A 58 -32.99 -11.65 9.40
CA THR A 58 -34.32 -11.09 9.72
C THR A 58 -35.26 -10.98 8.51
N LYS A 59 -34.91 -11.55 7.34
CA LYS A 59 -35.75 -11.45 6.14
C LYS A 59 -36.49 -12.74 5.72
N ASP A 60 -36.31 -13.84 6.45
CA ASP A 60 -36.89 -15.14 6.09
C ASP A 60 -38.09 -15.58 6.95
N GLU A 61 -38.68 -14.69 7.77
CA GLU A 61 -39.82 -15.01 8.65
C GLU A 61 -41.06 -14.08 8.51
N LEU A 62 -41.32 -13.48 7.34
CA LEU A 62 -42.55 -12.73 7.06
C LEU A 62 -43.25 -13.17 5.78
#